data_AF-A0A144QI52-F1
#
_entry.id   AF-A0A144QI52-F1
#
_cell.length_a   1.000
_cell.length_b   1.000
_cell.length_c   1.000
_cell.angle_alpha   90.00
_cell.angle_beta   90.00
_cell.angle_gamma   90.00
#
_symmetry.space_group_name_H-M   'P 1'
#
loop_
_entity.id
_entity.type
_entity.pdbx_description
1 polymer ?
#
loop_
_entity_poly.entity_id
_entity_poly.type
_entity_poly.pdbx_seq_one_letter_code
_entity_poly.pdbx_strand_id
1 'polypeptide(L)' 'MVHSMANNVSHKLSHTMIRGRTYYTNFRLNDSTSFVRLNLGTDSQKQAEVVINQIRPSIPLVQNGTMDIEEFKRKIQG' A
#
# COMPACT_ATOMS: atom_id res chain seq x y z
N MET A 1 16.03 -32.17 -17.11
CA MET A 1 15.22 -31.28 -17.95
C MET A 1 14.21 -30.61 -17.02
N VAL A 2 14.48 -29.37 -16.61
CA VAL A 2 13.67 -28.14 -16.86
C VAL A 2 12.20 -28.34 -16.45
N HIS A 3 11.61 -27.47 -15.63
CA HIS A 3 11.28 -26.10 -16.02
C HIS A 3 11.53 -25.11 -14.89
N SER A 4 12.38 -24.13 -15.20
CA SER A 4 12.52 -22.89 -14.47
C SER A 4 11.16 -22.18 -14.44
N MET A 5 10.51 -22.13 -13.28
CA MET A 5 9.48 -21.12 -13.04
C MET A 5 10.20 -19.78 -12.93
N ALA A 6 10.37 -19.12 -14.07
CA ALA A 6 10.55 -17.68 -14.09
C ALA A 6 9.31 -17.09 -13.42
N ASN A 7 9.43 -16.80 -12.12
CA ASN A 7 8.46 -15.98 -11.41
C ASN A 7 8.38 -14.69 -12.22
N ASN A 8 7.30 -14.51 -12.97
CA ASN A 8 6.86 -13.19 -13.37
C ASN A 8 6.57 -12.44 -12.07
N VAL A 9 7.63 -11.84 -11.49
CA VAL A 9 7.52 -10.86 -10.43
C VAL A 9 6.81 -9.69 -11.09
N SER A 10 5.48 -9.78 -11.14
CA SER A 10 4.64 -8.60 -11.30
C SER A 10 5.26 -7.55 -10.38
N HIS A 11 5.62 -6.39 -10.93
CA HIS A 11 6.04 -5.21 -10.15
C HIS A 11 4.85 -4.73 -9.31
N LYS A 12 4.33 -5.61 -8.45
CA LYS A 12 3.17 -5.39 -7.62
C LYS A 12 3.66 -4.48 -6.52
N LEU A 13 3.30 -3.22 -6.63
CA LEU A 13 3.57 -2.22 -5.60
C LEU A 13 3.09 -2.77 -4.25
N SER A 14 4.02 -3.00 -3.32
CA SER A 14 3.70 -3.53 -2.00
C SER A 14 2.72 -2.61 -1.28
N HIS A 15 1.88 -3.19 -0.43
CA HIS A 15 0.86 -2.45 0.35
C HIS A 15 -0.11 -1.63 -0.51
N THR A 16 -0.32 -2.03 -1.75
CA THR A 16 -1.21 -1.35 -2.69
C THR A 16 -2.23 -2.33 -3.28
N MET A 17 -3.41 -1.82 -3.58
CA MET A 17 -4.39 -2.49 -4.44
C MET A 17 -4.97 -1.49 -5.45
N ILE A 18 -5.42 -2.00 -6.59
CA ILE A 18 -6.19 -1.22 -7.56
C ILE A 18 -7.63 -1.73 -7.56
N ARG A 19 -8.61 -0.82 -7.55
CA ARG A 19 -10.03 -1.14 -7.71
C ARG A 19 -10.62 -0.21 -8.77
N GLY A 20 -11.05 -0.79 -9.89
CA GLY A 20 -11.38 0.00 -11.08
C GLY A 20 -10.11 0.68 -11.61
N ARG A 21 -10.11 2.01 -11.61
CA ARG A 21 -8.93 2.82 -12.01
C ARG A 21 -8.19 3.40 -10.82
N THR A 22 -8.71 3.31 -9.60
CA THR A 22 -8.17 4.02 -8.45
C THR A 22 -7.20 3.13 -7.66
N TYR A 23 -6.05 3.70 -7.29
CA TYR A 23 -5.10 3.06 -6.40
C TYR A 23 -5.41 3.33 -4.92
N TYR A 24 -5.21 2.32 -4.09
CA TYR A 24 -5.44 2.36 -2.65
C TYR A 24 -4.24 1.80 -1.90
N THR A 25 -3.99 2.28 -0.68
CA THR A 25 -3.23 1.48 0.30
C THR A 25 -3.97 0.18 0.58
N ASN A 26 -3.26 -0.88 0.89
CA ASN A 26 -3.86 -2.14 1.33
C ASN A 26 -2.85 -2.93 2.16
N PHE A 27 -2.91 -2.75 3.48
CA PHE A 27 -2.12 -3.51 4.44
C PHE A 27 -2.96 -3.88 5.66
N ARG A 28 -2.53 -4.95 6.32
CA ARG A 28 -3.21 -5.52 7.49
C ARG A 28 -2.58 -4.95 8.77
N LEU A 29 -3.39 -4.68 9.78
CA LEU A 29 -2.88 -4.40 11.14
C LEU A 29 -2.37 -5.69 11.77
N ASN A 30 -1.28 -5.64 12.55
CA ASN A 30 -0.57 -6.87 12.98
C ASN A 30 -1.48 -7.86 13.71
N ASP A 31 -2.33 -7.36 14.62
CA ASP A 31 -3.16 -8.21 15.49
C ASP A 31 -4.65 -8.20 15.09
N SER A 32 -4.98 -7.79 13.87
CA SER A 32 -6.38 -7.69 13.41
C SER A 32 -6.58 -8.33 12.05
N THR A 33 -7.78 -8.83 11.75
CA THR A 33 -8.21 -9.13 10.37
C THR A 33 -8.54 -7.86 9.57
N SER A 34 -8.49 -6.70 10.23
CA SER A 34 -8.76 -5.40 9.63
C SER A 34 -7.65 -4.95 8.69
N PHE A 35 -8.09 -4.32 7.60
CA PHE A 35 -7.22 -3.72 6.59
C PHE A 35 -7.34 -2.22 6.59
N VAL A 36 -6.21 -1.53 6.44
CA VAL A 36 -6.17 -0.10 6.13
C VAL A 36 -6.23 0.06 4.61
N ARG A 37 -7.37 0.55 4.12
CA ARG A 37 -7.63 0.83 2.70
C ARG A 37 -8.01 2.27 2.49
N LEU A 38 -7.02 3.09 2.14
CA LEU A 38 -7.19 4.52 1.89
C LEU A 38 -6.89 4.81 0.42
N ASN A 39 -7.70 5.68 -0.18
CA ASN A 39 -7.54 6.10 -1.57
C ASN A 39 -6.26 6.94 -1.72
N LEU A 40 -5.42 6.62 -2.72
CA LEU A 40 -4.22 7.39 -3.04
C LEU A 40 -4.50 8.64 -3.90
N GLY A 41 -5.75 8.87 -4.28
CA GLY A 41 -6.18 10.03 -5.05
C GLY A 41 -5.73 10.00 -6.52
N THR A 42 -5.30 8.85 -7.04
CA THR A 42 -4.72 8.74 -8.37
C THR A 42 -5.14 7.45 -9.09
N ASP A 43 -5.20 7.54 -10.42
CA ASP A 43 -5.33 6.42 -11.35
C ASP A 43 -4.03 6.12 -12.11
N SER A 44 -2.95 6.85 -11.81
CA SER A 44 -1.64 6.66 -12.40
C SER A 44 -0.76 5.77 -11.52
N GLN A 45 -0.25 4.66 -12.07
CA GLN A 45 0.68 3.78 -11.36
C GLN A 45 1.91 4.54 -10.85
N LYS A 46 2.48 5.41 -11.69
CA LYS A 46 3.67 6.19 -11.36
C LYS A 46 3.42 7.13 -10.18
N GLN A 47 2.25 7.78 -10.13
CA GLN A 47 1.88 8.62 -9.00
C GLN A 47 1.63 7.77 -7.74
N ALA A 48 0.96 6.62 -7.87
CA ALA A 48 0.75 5.70 -6.76
C ALA A 48 2.08 5.21 -6.16
N GLU A 49 3.08 4.91 -7.00
CA GLU A 49 4.44 4.54 -6.57
C GLU A 49 5.11 5.65 -5.77
N VAL A 50 5.00 6.90 -6.23
CA VAL A 50 5.54 8.07 -5.50
C VAL A 50 4.89 8.20 -4.13
N VAL A 51 3.56 8.21 -4.07
CA VAL A 51 2.81 8.36 -2.81
C VAL A 51 3.12 7.21 -1.85
N ILE A 52 3.08 5.96 -2.33
CA ILE A 52 3.37 4.79 -1.51
C ILE A 52 4.80 4.82 -0.96
N ASN A 53 5.79 5.19 -1.77
CA ASN A 53 7.17 5.28 -1.31
C ASN A 53 7.34 6.37 -0.23
N GLN A 54 6.60 7.48 -0.31
CA GLN A 54 6.60 8.53 0.71
C GLN A 54 5.97 8.07 2.03
N ILE A 55 4.84 7.35 1.99
CA ILE A 55 4.13 6.93 3.20
C ILE A 55 4.60 5.59 3.78
N ARG A 56 5.36 4.78 3.02
CA ARG A 56 5.82 3.44 3.43
C ARG A 56 6.47 3.39 4.82
N PRO A 57 7.33 4.35 5.23
CA PRO A 57 7.91 4.34 6.58
C PRO A 57 6.87 4.44 7.71
N SER A 58 5.68 4.97 7.42
CA SER A 58 4.59 5.11 8.41
C SER A 58 3.74 3.84 8.54
N ILE A 59 3.75 2.94 7.55
CA ILE A 59 2.97 1.69 7.56
C ILE A 59 3.26 0.84 8.82
N PRO A 60 4.51 0.50 9.18
CA PRO A 60 4.77 -0.30 10.38
C PRO A 60 4.30 0.39 11.67
N LEU A 61 4.31 1.73 11.71
CA LEU A 61 3.82 2.51 12.85
C LEU A 61 2.30 2.42 12.99
N VAL A 62 1.57 2.36 11.88
CA VAL A 62 0.13 2.09 11.92
C VAL A 62 -0.14 0.65 12.32
N GLN A 63 0.64 -0.29 11.77
CA GLN A 63 0.47 -1.72 12.05
C GLN A 63 0.68 -2.11 13.51
N ASN A 64 1.58 -1.42 14.21
CA ASN A 64 1.88 -1.66 15.62
C ASN A 64 1.14 -0.69 16.58
N GLY A 65 0.26 0.17 16.05
CA GLY A 65 -0.54 1.11 16.85
C GLY A 65 0.20 2.34 17.36
N THR A 66 1.46 2.56 16.96
CA THR A 66 2.21 3.79 17.30
C THR A 66 1.63 5.02 16.59
N MET A 67 1.06 4.84 15.40
CA MET A 67 0.43 5.90 14.61
C MET A 67 -1.05 5.59 14.37
N ASP A 68 -1.89 6.59 14.59
CA ASP A 68 -3.33 6.49 14.31
C ASP A 68 -3.63 6.52 12.80
N ILE A 69 -4.72 5.87 12.38
CA ILE A 69 -5.13 5.81 10.98
C ILE A 69 -5.45 7.20 10.43
N GLU A 70 -6.04 8.11 11.22
CA GLU A 70 -6.34 9.47 10.77
C GLU A 70 -5.05 10.29 10.61
N GLU A 71 -4.03 10.05 11.43
CA GLU A 71 -2.71 10.64 11.22
C GLU A 71 -2.06 10.13 9.92
N PHE A 72 -2.13 8.82 9.69
CA PHE A 72 -1.64 8.21 8.46
C PHE A 72 -2.38 8.74 7.22
N LYS A 73 -3.69 8.93 7.30
CA LYS A 73 -4.50 9.53 6.23
C LYS A 73 -4.07 10.96 5.90
N ARG A 74 -3.75 11.79 6.90
CA ARG A 74 -3.21 13.15 6.67
C ARG A 74 -1.92 13.12 5.87
N LYS A 75 -1.04 12.13 6.12
CA LYS A 75 0.21 11.97 5.34
C LYS A 75 0.00 11.57 3.89
N ILE A 76 -1.13 10.94 3.55
CA ILE A 76 -1.49 10.62 2.16
C ILE A 76 -2.01 11.87 1.43
N GLN A 77 -2.75 12.73 2.14
CA GLN A 77 -3.44 13.87 1.53
C GLN A 77 -2.53 15.09 1.32
N GLY A 78 -1.38 15.16 1.99
CA GLY A 78 -0.46 16.30 1.91
C GLY A 78 -0.88 17.42 2.84
#